data_AF-A0A524PWM9-F1
#
_entry.id   AF-A0A524PWM9-F1
#
_cell.length_a   1.000
_cell.length_b   1.000
_cell.length_c   1.000
_cell.angle_alpha   90.00
_cell.angle_beta   90.00
_cell.angle_gamma   90.00
#
_symmetry.space_group_name_H-M   'P 1'
#
loop_
_entity.id
_entity.type
_entity.pdbx_description
1 polymer ?
#
loop_
_entity_poly.entity_id
_entity_poly.type
_entity_poly.pdbx_seq_one_letter_code
_entity_poly.pdbx_strand_id
1 'polypeptide(L)'
;MGRALDGLLANDWLVLALLALPMLFPRPAWTPLFLLLPLLWILHWRRSGSPFPATPFNLALLLLALMLLVSLWATFSIEFSLPKISGFLYSLAVFYSVVRFSRRRFELALSVFLLAGLAVA
;
A
#
# COMPACT_ATOMS: atom_id res chain seq x y z
N MET A 1 -4.92 -17.29 -19.07
CA MET A 1 -3.99 -16.47 -18.24
C MET A 1 -4.68 -15.85 -17.01
N GLY A 2 -5.66 -16.53 -16.37
CA GLY A 2 -6.45 -15.98 -15.26
C GLY A 2 -5.97 -16.41 -13.88
N ARG A 3 -5.76 -17.72 -13.67
CA ARG A 3 -5.50 -18.33 -12.36
C ARG A 3 -4.26 -17.82 -11.63
N ALA A 4 -3.14 -17.59 -12.34
CA ALA A 4 -1.92 -17.09 -11.73
C ALA A 4 -2.07 -15.63 -11.23
N LEU A 5 -2.75 -14.79 -12.01
CA LEU A 5 -3.07 -13.41 -11.62
C LEU A 5 -4.08 -13.39 -10.48
N ASP A 6 -5.05 -14.29 -10.49
CA ASP A 6 -6.04 -14.42 -9.42
C ASP A 6 -5.36 -14.82 -8.10
N GLY A 7 -4.40 -15.75 -8.15
CA GLY A 7 -3.58 -16.14 -7.00
C GLY A 7 -2.69 -15.00 -6.48
N LEU A 8 -2.06 -14.24 -7.39
CA LEU A 8 -1.25 -13.06 -7.03
C LEU A 8 -2.09 -11.95 -6.40
N LEU A 9 -3.29 -11.68 -6.93
CA LEU A 9 -4.19 -10.68 -6.37
C LEU A 9 -4.82 -11.14 -5.04
N ALA A 10 -5.06 -12.44 -4.88
CA ALA A 10 -5.54 -12.99 -3.62
C ALA A 10 -4.48 -12.91 -2.52
N ASN A 11 -3.19 -13.01 -2.88
CA ASN A 11 -2.06 -12.93 -1.97
C ASN A 11 -1.19 -11.69 -2.22
N ASP A 12 -1.84 -10.55 -2.53
CA ASP A 12 -1.14 -9.29 -2.81
C ASP A 12 -0.26 -8.83 -1.63
N TRP A 13 -0.64 -9.21 -0.40
CA TRP A 13 0.11 -9.00 0.83
C TRP A 13 1.53 -9.60 0.80
N LEU A 14 1.77 -10.73 0.12
CA LEU A 14 3.11 -11.32 -0.02
C LEU A 14 4.01 -10.43 -0.88
N VAL A 15 3.46 -9.91 -1.98
CA VAL A 15 4.19 -9.00 -2.87
C VAL A 15 4.50 -7.69 -2.13
N LEU A 16 3.54 -7.19 -1.34
CA LEU A 16 3.77 -6.01 -0.50
C LEU A 16 4.82 -6.27 0.58
N ALA A 17 4.79 -7.41 1.27
CA ALA A 17 5.81 -7.77 2.26
C ALA A 17 7.22 -7.81 1.65
N LEU A 18 7.36 -8.34 0.43
CA LEU A 18 8.62 -8.31 -0.31
C LEU A 18 9.05 -6.88 -0.68
N LEU A 19 8.09 -6.02 -1.02
CA LEU A 19 8.32 -4.61 -1.32
C LEU A 19 8.56 -3.73 -0.09
N ALA A 20 8.35 -4.23 1.14
CA ALA A 20 8.49 -3.43 2.35
C ALA A 20 9.89 -2.80 2.46
N LEU A 21 10.94 -3.60 2.29
CA LEU A 21 12.32 -3.13 2.42
C LEU A 21 12.67 -2.04 1.40
N PRO A 22 12.43 -2.21 0.09
CA PRO A 22 12.76 -1.18 -0.88
C PRO A 22 11.88 0.07 -0.81
N MET A 23 10.68 -0.02 -0.25
CA MET A 23 9.79 1.14 -0.10
C MET A 23 10.03 1.92 1.18
N LEU A 24 10.36 1.26 2.29
CA LEU A 24 10.63 1.92 3.56
C LEU A 24 12.04 2.52 3.61
N PHE A 25 12.99 1.89 2.91
CA PHE A 25 14.38 2.35 2.83
C PHE A 25 14.79 2.52 1.37
N PRO A 26 14.26 3.55 0.69
CA PRO A 26 14.45 3.67 -0.74
C PRO A 26 15.92 3.97 -1.08
N ARG A 27 16.41 3.27 -2.10
CA ARG A 27 17.69 3.54 -2.75
C ARG A 27 17.43 3.92 -4.20
N PRO A 28 18.20 4.84 -4.81
CA PRO A 28 18.02 5.20 -6.22
C PRO A 28 18.00 4.00 -7.16
N ALA A 29 18.81 2.97 -6.88
CA ALA A 29 18.86 1.73 -7.65
C ALA A 29 17.55 0.91 -7.63
N TRP A 30 16.66 1.17 -6.67
CA TRP A 30 15.40 0.44 -6.48
C TRP A 30 14.19 1.18 -7.05
N THR A 31 14.40 2.35 -7.65
CA THR A 31 13.33 3.13 -8.30
C THR A 31 12.46 2.32 -9.29
N PRO A 32 12.97 1.34 -10.07
CA PRO A 32 12.10 0.54 -10.95
C PRO A 32 11.08 -0.31 -10.18
N LEU A 33 11.39 -0.74 -8.95
CA LEU A 33 10.46 -1.51 -8.12
C LEU A 33 9.22 -0.71 -7.73
N PHE A 34 9.29 0.63 -7.79
CA PHE A 34 8.18 1.51 -7.43
C PHE A 34 7.06 1.43 -8.45
N LEU A 35 7.35 0.99 -9.68
CA LEU A 35 6.36 0.75 -10.72
C LEU A 35 5.51 -0.49 -10.45
N LEU A 36 5.95 -1.40 -9.56
CA LEU A 36 5.16 -2.57 -9.18
C LEU A 36 3.89 -2.19 -8.41
N LEU A 37 3.94 -1.14 -7.59
CA LEU A 37 2.79 -0.63 -6.85
C LEU A 37 1.62 -0.16 -7.77
N PRO A 38 1.82 0.79 -8.70
CA PRO A 38 0.76 1.21 -9.61
C PRO A 38 0.35 0.07 -10.55
N LEU A 39 1.26 -0.84 -10.92
CA LEU A 39 0.90 -2.02 -11.71
C LEU A 39 -0.08 -2.94 -10.95
N LEU A 40 0.17 -3.20 -9.67
CA LEU A 40 -0.74 -3.96 -8.81
C LEU A 40 -2.09 -3.27 -8.64
N TRP A 41 -2.11 -1.94 -8.52
CA TRP A 41 -3.36 -1.17 -8.46
C TRP A 41 -4.15 -1.23 -9.76
N ILE A 42 -3.50 -1.08 -10.92
CA ILE A 42 -4.15 -1.20 -12.23
C ILE A 42 -4.74 -2.61 -12.39
N LEU A 43 -3.98 -3.64 -11.99
CA LEU A 43 -4.45 -5.02 -12.06
C LEU A 43 -5.67 -5.26 -11.16
N HIS A 44 -5.65 -4.70 -9.94
CA HIS A 44 -6.80 -4.70 -9.04
C HIS A 44 -8.00 -3.98 -9.68
N TRP A 45 -7.81 -2.76 -10.16
CA TRP A 45 -8.88 -1.95 -10.76
C TRP A 45 -9.56 -2.68 -11.92
N ARG A 46 -8.79 -3.30 -12.81
CA ARG A 46 -9.32 -4.09 -13.93
C ARG A 46 -10.15 -5.30 -13.48
N ARG A 47 -9.91 -5.84 -12.29
CA ARG A 47 -10.60 -7.03 -11.77
C ARG A 47 -11.77 -6.71 -10.86
N SER A 48 -11.65 -5.71 -9.98
CA SER A 48 -12.69 -5.32 -9.03
C SER A 48 -13.67 -4.28 -9.60
N GLY A 49 -13.35 -3.65 -10.73
CA GLY A 49 -14.12 -2.54 -11.30
C GLY A 49 -14.01 -1.22 -10.51
N SER A 50 -13.43 -1.26 -9.31
CA SER A 50 -13.14 -0.09 -8.48
C SER A 50 -11.66 -0.05 -8.11
N PRO A 51 -10.96 1.09 -8.28
CA PRO A 51 -9.54 1.20 -7.96
C PRO A 51 -9.26 1.08 -6.45
N PHE A 52 -10.19 1.55 -5.61
CA PHE A 52 -10.03 1.57 -4.15
C PHE A 52 -11.31 1.11 -3.44
N PRO A 53 -11.21 0.27 -2.39
CA PRO A 53 -12.33 0.01 -1.49
C PRO A 53 -12.89 1.31 -0.90
N ALA A 54 -14.22 1.43 -0.85
CA ALA A 54 -14.88 2.54 -0.13
C ALA A 54 -14.66 2.35 1.38
N THR A 55 -13.93 3.26 2.01
CA THR A 55 -13.69 3.28 3.46
C THR A 55 -13.98 4.67 4.02
N PRO A 56 -14.44 4.79 5.28
CA PRO A 56 -14.64 6.11 5.91
C PRO A 56 -13.32 6.93 5.98
N PHE A 57 -12.17 6.25 5.92
CA PHE A 57 -10.85 6.89 5.94
C PHE A 57 -10.38 7.42 4.59
N ASN A 58 -11.09 7.18 3.49
CA ASN A 58 -10.65 7.62 2.17
C ASN A 58 -10.45 9.15 2.10
N LEU A 59 -11.29 9.94 2.79
CA LEU A 59 -11.13 11.39 2.87
C LEU A 59 -9.84 11.78 3.60
N ALA A 60 -9.53 11.12 4.72
CA ALA A 60 -8.31 11.35 5.46
C ALA A 60 -7.06 10.97 4.64
N LEU A 61 -7.11 9.84 3.93
CA LEU A 61 -6.04 9.40 3.04
C LEU A 61 -5.83 10.38 1.87
N LEU A 62 -6.91 10.93 1.32
CA LEU A 62 -6.83 11.97 0.29
C LEU A 62 -6.19 13.24 0.83
N LEU A 63 -6.57 13.67 2.04
CA LEU A 63 -5.97 14.84 2.68
C LEU A 63 -4.47 14.62 2.97
N LEU A 64 -4.08 13.42 3.42
CA LEU A 64 -2.66 13.06 3.58
C LEU A 64 -1.91 13.07 2.23
N ALA A 65 -2.53 12.57 1.16
CA ALA A 65 -1.95 12.60 -0.18
C ALA A 65 -1.74 14.05 -0.67
N LEU A 66 -2.71 14.93 -0.41
CA LEU A 66 -2.59 16.36 -0.71
C LEU A 66 -1.47 17.00 0.10
N MET A 67 -1.36 16.70 1.40
CA MET A 67 -0.27 17.20 2.25
C MET A 67 1.10 16.67 1.81
N LEU A 68 1.17 15.46 1.27
CA LEU A 68 2.38 14.97 0.64
C LEU A 68 2.77 15.83 -0.58
N LEU A 69 1.82 16.19 -1.46
CA LEU A 69 2.09 17.08 -2.59
C LEU A 69 2.56 18.47 -2.13
N VAL A 70 1.95 19.02 -1.07
CA VAL A 70 2.41 20.28 -0.45
C VAL A 70 3.83 20.13 0.08
N SER A 71 4.17 19.00 0.72
CA SER A 71 5.54 18.73 1.16
C SER A 71 6.51 18.64 -0.01
N LEU A 72 6.10 18.10 -1.17
CA LEU A 72 6.95 18.06 -2.37
C LEU A 72 7.17 19.44 -2.94
N TRP A 73 6.14 20.27 -2.99
CA TRP A 73 6.23 21.65 -3.44
C TRP A 73 7.16 22.49 -2.54
N ALA A 74 7.12 22.26 -1.23
CA ALA A 74 7.95 22.98 -0.27
C ALA A 74 9.41 22.47 -0.18
N THR A 75 9.72 21.28 -0.70
CA THR A 75 11.06 20.68 -0.56
C THR A 75 11.93 20.97 -1.78
N PHE A 76 13.15 21.47 -1.56
CA PHE A 76 14.09 21.83 -2.62
C PHE A 76 14.67 20.64 -3.40
N SER A 77 14.78 19.45 -2.80
CA SER A 77 15.39 18.26 -3.43
C SER A 77 14.47 17.05 -3.45
N ILE A 78 14.33 16.40 -4.60
CA ILE A 78 13.50 15.21 -4.76
C ILE A 78 14.03 14.00 -3.96
N GLU A 79 15.36 13.90 -3.78
CA GLU A 79 16.00 12.82 -3.04
C GLU A 79 15.60 12.82 -1.56
N PHE A 80 15.48 14.01 -0.95
CA PHE A 80 14.99 14.16 0.42
C PHE A 80 13.53 13.77 0.60
N SER A 81 12.74 13.88 -0.47
CA SER A 81 11.31 13.53 -0.47
C SER A 81 11.03 12.08 -0.89
N LEU A 82 12.00 11.38 -1.48
CA LEU A 82 11.83 10.02 -1.98
C LEU A 82 11.36 9.04 -0.89
N PRO A 83 11.89 9.05 0.35
CA PRO A 83 11.39 8.21 1.45
C PRO A 83 9.95 8.55 1.86
N LYS A 84 9.56 9.82 1.80
CA LYS A 84 8.19 10.24 2.12
C LYS A 84 7.21 9.73 1.07
N ILE A 85 7.55 9.88 -0.22
CA ILE A 85 6.68 9.42 -1.31
C ILE A 85 6.55 7.90 -1.30
N SER A 86 7.68 7.19 -1.29
CA SER A 86 7.70 5.72 -1.33
C SER A 86 7.01 5.10 -0.11
N GLY A 87 7.33 5.59 1.09
CA GLY A 87 6.68 5.16 2.32
C GLY A 87 5.17 5.43 2.32
N PHE A 88 4.73 6.59 1.83
CA PHE A 88 3.30 6.91 1.75
C PHE A 88 2.56 6.04 0.73
N LEU A 89 3.09 5.89 -0.49
CA LEU A 89 2.49 5.04 -1.53
C LEU A 89 2.41 3.58 -1.08
N TYR A 90 3.47 3.09 -0.45
CA TYR A 90 3.50 1.75 0.13
C TYR A 90 2.45 1.59 1.23
N SER A 91 2.35 2.56 2.15
CA SER A 91 1.37 2.56 3.23
C SER A 91 -0.07 2.54 2.71
N LEU A 92 -0.37 3.30 1.64
CA LEU A 92 -1.68 3.25 0.97
C LEU A 92 -1.98 1.86 0.41
N ALA A 93 -1.00 1.23 -0.25
CA ALA A 93 -1.20 -0.09 -0.82
C ALA A 93 -1.40 -1.16 0.24
N VAL A 94 -0.62 -1.10 1.33
CA VAL A 94 -0.81 -1.97 2.51
C VAL A 94 -2.18 -1.75 3.12
N PHE A 95 -2.60 -0.50 3.35
CA PHE A 95 -3.92 -0.19 3.91
C PHE A 95 -5.04 -0.81 3.07
N TYR A 96 -5.05 -0.59 1.76
CA TYR A 96 -6.10 -1.12 0.90
C TYR A 96 -6.04 -2.65 0.75
N SER A 97 -4.85 -3.26 0.76
CA SER A 97 -4.71 -4.72 0.80
C SER A 97 -5.29 -5.30 2.09
N VAL A 98 -4.96 -4.69 3.25
CA VAL A 98 -5.53 -5.09 4.55
C VAL A 98 -7.05 -4.93 4.55
N VAL A 99 -7.60 -3.82 4.05
CA VAL A 99 -9.07 -3.64 3.96
C VAL A 99 -9.71 -4.74 3.11
N ARG A 100 -9.12 -5.10 1.97
CA ARG A 100 -9.62 -6.21 1.13
C ARG A 100 -9.52 -7.55 1.84
N PHE A 101 -8.41 -7.80 2.54
CA PHE A 101 -8.20 -9.02 3.31
C PHE A 101 -9.19 -9.14 4.48
N SER A 102 -9.35 -8.09 5.28
CA SER A 102 -10.26 -8.06 6.44
C SER A 102 -11.72 -8.25 6.04
N ARG A 103 -12.14 -7.74 4.87
CA ARG A 103 -13.49 -8.02 4.34
C ARG A 103 -13.71 -9.50 3.99
N ARG A 104 -12.65 -10.23 3.63
CA ARG A 104 -12.71 -11.66 3.30
C ARG A 104 -12.51 -12.55 4.54
N ARG A 105 -11.69 -12.12 5.50
CA ARG A 105 -11.21 -12.91 6.65
C ARG A 105 -11.16 -12.06 7.92
N PHE A 106 -12.30 -11.54 8.34
CA PHE A 106 -12.39 -10.63 9.48
C PHE A 106 -11.84 -11.22 10.78
N GLU A 107 -12.17 -12.49 11.08
CA GLU A 107 -11.72 -13.18 12.31
C GLU A 107 -10.19 -13.27 12.40
N LEU A 108 -9.53 -13.59 11.29
CA LEU A 108 -8.06 -13.65 11.22
C LEU A 108 -7.46 -12.26 11.39
N ALA A 109 -8.02 -11.24 10.72
CA ALA A 109 -7.56 -9.86 10.85
C ALA A 109 -7.68 -9.34 12.29
N LEU A 110 -8.81 -9.63 12.96
CA LEU A 110 -9.04 -9.29 14.35
C LEU A 110 -8.06 -10.02 15.28
N SER A 111 -7.87 -11.32 15.07
CA SER A 111 -6.95 -12.13 15.87
C SER A 111 -5.51 -11.60 15.78
N VAL A 112 -5.03 -11.31 14.56
CA VAL A 112 -3.71 -10.72 14.34
C VAL A 112 -3.60 -9.35 15.00
N PHE A 113 -4.64 -8.51 14.91
CA PHE A 113 -4.65 -7.20 15.56
C PHE A 113 -4.54 -7.31 17.09
N LEU A 114 -5.32 -8.20 17.71
CA LEU A 114 -5.27 -8.42 19.16
C LEU A 114 -3.91 -8.97 19.61
N LEU A 115 -3.34 -9.94 18.88
CA LEU A 115 -2.02 -10.48 19.16
C LEU A 115 -0.92 -9.41 19.01
N ALA A 116 -1.01 -8.56 17.98
CA ALA A 116 -0.09 -7.46 17.80
C ALA A 116 -0.20 -6.43 18.94
N GLY A 117 -1.42 -6.12 19.39
CA GLY A 117 -1.65 -5.25 20.54
C GLY A 117 -1.06 -5.81 21.84
N LEU A 118 -1.24 -7.11 22.09
CA LEU A 118 -0.63 -7.81 23.23
C LEU A 118 0.89 -7.84 23.18
N ALA A 119 1.49 -7.95 21.99
CA ALA A 119 2.95 -7.94 21.85
C ALA A 119 3.59 -6.57 22.13
N VAL A 120 2.80 -5.50 22.04
CA VAL A 120 3.24 -4.11 22.27
C VAL A 120 2.97 -3.63 23.70
N ALA A 121 1.96 -4.20 24.36
CA ALA A 121 1.56 -3.87 25.74
C ALA A 121 2.51 -4.46 26.78
#